data_AF-A0A095WTE1-F1
#
_entry.id   AF-A0A095WTE1-F1
#
_cell.length_a   1.000
_cell.length_b   1.000
_cell.length_c   1.000
_cell.angle_alpha   90.00
_cell.angle_beta   90.00
_cell.angle_gamma   90.00
#
_symmetry.space_group_name_H-M   'P 1'
#
loop_
_entity.id
_entity.type
_entity.pdbx_description
1 polymer ?
#
loop_
_entity_poly.entity_id
_entity_poly.type
_entity_poly.pdbx_seq_one_letter_code
_entity_poly.pdbx_strand_id
1 'polypeptide(L)'
;MWGLILTEIIPVAFSARWSMPVCFVQKQQVKRISGPADAIRHMRDCFMDKSGPSYSRAIDICLAALRRETDPDIARVFFLAAYEDQLARAQKGH
;
A
#
# COMPACT_ATOMS: atom_id res chain seq x y z
N MET A 1 -31.49 8.40 -27.80
CA MET A 1 -31.45 7.76 -26.47
C MET A 1 -30.29 8.38 -25.72
N TRP A 2 -30.55 9.36 -24.85
CA TRP A 2 -29.49 10.09 -24.14
C TRP A 2 -29.00 9.20 -22.98
N GLY A 3 -27.73 8.77 -23.06
CA GLY A 3 -27.10 8.01 -21.98
C GLY A 3 -26.83 8.93 -20.80
N LEU A 4 -27.43 8.63 -19.65
CA LEU A 4 -27.06 9.27 -18.39
C LEU A 4 -25.66 8.80 -18.04
N ILE A 5 -24.68 9.70 -18.09
CA ILE A 5 -23.40 9.47 -17.42
C ILE A 5 -23.71 9.48 -15.93
N LEU A 6 -23.88 8.30 -15.35
CA LEU A 6 -23.96 8.14 -13.90
C LEU A 6 -22.59 8.56 -13.34
N THR A 7 -22.54 9.72 -12.71
CA THR A 7 -21.39 10.09 -11.85
C THR A 7 -21.43 9.18 -10.63
N GLU A 8 -20.68 8.09 -10.69
CA GLU A 8 -20.48 7.19 -9.55
C GLU A 8 -19.61 7.88 -8.49
N ILE A 9 -20.15 8.03 -7.29
CA ILE A 9 -19.40 8.56 -6.15
C ILE A 9 -18.63 7.39 -5.54
N ILE A 10 -17.30 7.43 -5.63
CA ILE A 10 -16.43 6.44 -4.99
C ILE A 10 -16.13 6.91 -3.56
N PRO A 11 -16.60 6.20 -2.51
CA PRO A 11 -16.27 6.55 -1.13
C PRO A 11 -14.78 6.32 -0.88
N VAL A 12 -14.08 7.31 -0.30
CA VAL A 12 -12.66 7.18 0.05
C VAL A 12 -12.45 7.41 1.55
N ALA A 13 -11.94 6.39 2.22
CA ALA A 13 -11.52 6.41 3.62
C ALA A 13 -10.05 6.82 3.74
N PHE A 14 -9.74 8.12 3.53
CA PHE A 14 -8.38 8.65 3.71
C PHE A 14 -7.80 8.40 5.12
N SER A 15 -8.69 8.29 6.11
CA SER A 15 -8.36 7.99 7.49
C SER A 15 -8.28 6.48 7.80
N ALA A 16 -8.35 5.59 6.81
CA ALA A 16 -8.20 4.17 7.05
C ALA A 16 -6.86 3.87 7.75
N ARG A 17 -6.94 3.05 8.80
CA ARG A 17 -5.80 2.62 9.62
C ARG A 17 -5.83 1.11 9.75
N TRP A 18 -4.65 0.53 9.92
CA TRP A 18 -4.52 -0.86 10.35
C TRP A 18 -4.74 -0.96 11.84
N SER A 19 -5.25 -2.11 12.30
CA SER A 19 -5.36 -2.41 13.73
C SER A 19 -3.97 -2.41 14.39
N MET A 20 -2.97 -2.90 13.66
CA MET A 20 -1.57 -2.87 14.10
C MET A 20 -0.70 -2.13 13.07
N PRO A 21 -0.09 -0.99 13.42
CA PRO A 21 0.82 -0.30 12.51
C PRO A 21 2.05 -1.17 12.20
N VAL A 22 2.69 -0.92 11.06
CA VAL A 22 3.98 -1.55 10.73
C VAL A 22 5.09 -0.59 11.13
N CYS A 23 6.01 -1.08 11.98
CA CYS A 23 7.15 -0.33 12.47
C CYS A 23 8.45 -1.01 12.02
N PHE A 24 9.38 -0.24 11.47
CA PHE A 24 10.70 -0.75 11.08
C PHE A 24 11.75 0.35 11.17
N VAL A 25 13.02 -0.04 11.23
CA VAL A 25 14.15 0.90 11.24
C VAL A 25 14.63 1.11 9.80
N GLN A 26 14.71 2.36 9.38
CA GLN A 26 15.25 2.76 8.09
C GLN A 26 16.17 3.96 8.29
N LYS A 27 17.43 3.88 7.83
CA LYS A 27 18.44 4.95 8.00
C LYS A 27 18.57 5.42 9.46
N GLN A 28 18.65 4.48 10.40
CA GLN A 28 18.72 4.72 11.86
C GLN A 28 17.50 5.45 12.47
N GLN A 29 16.41 5.62 11.72
CA GLN A 29 15.16 6.19 12.23
C GLN A 29 14.06 5.13 12.25
N VAL A 30 13.25 5.13 13.31
CA VAL A 30 12.02 4.32 13.36
C VAL A 30 10.99 4.94 12.43
N LYS A 31 10.57 4.19 11.42
CA LYS A 31 9.44 4.51 10.56
C LYS A 31 8.21 3.76 11.05
N ARG A 32 7.08 4.46 11.07
CA ARG A 32 5.76 3.90 11.38
C ARG A 32 4.84 4.13 10.20
N ILE A 33 4.30 3.06 9.64
CA ILE A 33 3.29 3.06 8.59
C ILE A 33 1.96 2.69 9.25
N SER A 34 1.02 3.62 9.29
CA SER A 34 -0.19 3.48 10.11
C SER A 34 -1.39 2.93 9.34
N GLY A 35 -1.32 2.87 8.01
CA GLY A 35 -2.41 2.38 7.18
C GLY A 35 -2.12 2.44 5.68
N PRO A 36 -3.12 2.13 4.84
CA PRO A 36 -2.96 1.97 3.40
C PRO A 36 -2.44 3.23 2.69
N ALA A 37 -2.87 4.42 3.08
CA ALA A 37 -2.40 5.68 2.49
C ALA A 37 -0.90 5.91 2.75
N ASP A 38 -0.44 5.68 3.99
CA ASP A 38 0.98 5.77 4.36
C ASP A 38 1.79 4.71 3.61
N ALA A 39 1.25 3.50 3.46
CA ALA A 39 1.88 2.39 2.76
C ALA A 39 2.09 2.71 1.27
N ILE A 40 1.07 3.21 0.57
CA ILE A 40 1.17 3.64 -0.84
C ILE A 40 2.26 4.70 -1.00
N ARG A 41 2.26 5.72 -0.13
CA ARG A 41 3.28 6.77 -0.16
C ARG A 41 4.67 6.19 0.04
N HIS A 42 4.84 5.34 1.05
CA HIS A 42 6.14 4.71 1.32
C HIS A 42 6.62 3.84 0.14
N MET A 43 5.74 3.03 -0.44
CA MET A 43 6.07 2.20 -1.61
C MET A 43 6.50 3.06 -2.80
N ARG A 44 5.79 4.15 -3.09
CA ARG A 44 6.14 5.06 -4.19
C ARG A 44 7.43 5.83 -3.95
N ASP A 45 7.68 6.27 -2.72
CA ASP A 45 8.83 7.12 -2.41
C ASP A 45 10.12 6.30 -2.19
N CYS A 46 10.01 5.10 -1.62
CA CYS A 46 11.16 4.38 -1.06
C CYS A 46 11.50 3.07 -1.78
N PHE A 47 10.60 2.47 -2.54
CA PHE A 47 10.93 1.22 -3.24
C PHE A 47 11.79 1.53 -4.47
N MET A 48 12.84 0.72 -4.64
CA MET A 48 13.74 0.79 -5.78
C MET A 48 13.05 0.24 -7.03
N ASP A 49 12.42 -0.93 -6.92
CA ASP A 49 11.60 -1.53 -7.98
C ASP A 49 10.11 -1.26 -7.72
N LYS A 50 9.43 -0.72 -8.72
CA LYS A 50 8.01 -0.34 -8.69
C LYS A 50 7.18 -1.07 -9.74
N SER A 51 7.67 -2.20 -10.23
CA SER A 51 7.05 -2.97 -11.33
C SER A 51 6.77 -4.43 -10.99
N GLY A 52 7.34 -4.93 -9.89
CA GLY A 52 7.16 -6.31 -9.46
C GLY A 52 5.70 -6.67 -9.11
N PRO A 53 5.28 -7.94 -9.26
CA PRO A 53 3.91 -8.38 -8.98
C PRO A 53 3.50 -8.14 -7.52
N SER A 54 4.44 -8.28 -6.59
CA SER A 54 4.29 -8.00 -5.16
C SER A 54 3.93 -6.53 -4.94
N TYR A 55 4.66 -5.62 -5.60
CA TYR A 55 4.44 -4.17 -5.53
C TYR A 55 3.07 -3.79 -6.08
N SER A 56 2.76 -4.21 -7.32
CA SER A 56 1.50 -3.86 -7.99
C SER A 56 0.31 -4.34 -7.18
N ARG A 57 0.35 -5.59 -6.69
CA ARG A 57 -0.73 -6.13 -5.86
C ARG A 57 -0.87 -5.37 -4.53
N ALA A 58 0.22 -4.99 -3.89
CA ALA A 58 0.14 -4.20 -2.65
C ALA A 58 -0.47 -2.81 -2.88
N ILE A 59 -0.13 -2.14 -4.00
CA ILE A 59 -0.76 -0.87 -4.39
C ILE A 59 -2.25 -1.04 -4.61
N ASP A 60 -2.66 -2.05 -5.38
CA ASP A 60 -4.07 -2.29 -5.71
C ASP A 60 -4.91 -2.58 -4.46
N ILE A 61 -4.43 -3.47 -3.58
CA ILE A 61 -5.15 -3.80 -2.36
C ILE A 61 -5.18 -2.63 -1.38
N CYS A 62 -4.12 -1.82 -1.31
CA CYS A 62 -4.16 -0.59 -0.50
C CYS A 62 -5.17 0.42 -1.04
N LEU A 63 -5.28 0.57 -2.37
CA LEU A 63 -6.30 1.43 -2.99
C LEU A 63 -7.71 0.89 -2.75
N ALA A 64 -7.92 -0.42 -2.88
CA ALA A 64 -9.19 -1.08 -2.56
C ALA A 64 -9.59 -0.83 -1.10
N ALA A 65 -8.64 -0.91 -0.16
CA ALA A 65 -8.91 -0.63 1.26
C ALA A 65 -9.30 0.83 1.48
N LEU A 66 -8.65 1.77 0.80
CA LEU A 66 -9.06 3.18 0.82
C LEU A 66 -10.44 3.39 0.23
N ARG A 67 -10.86 2.58 -0.76
CA ARG A 67 -12.21 2.62 -1.35
C ARG A 67 -13.26 1.85 -0.55
N ARG A 68 -12.90 1.28 0.61
CA ARG A 68 -13.75 0.41 1.43
C ARG A 68 -14.19 -0.87 0.72
N GLU A 69 -13.45 -1.30 -0.29
CA GLU A 69 -13.69 -2.54 -1.03
C GLU A 69 -13.06 -3.76 -0.34
N THR A 70 -12.15 -3.54 0.61
CA THR A 70 -11.53 -4.59 1.41
C THR A 70 -11.16 -4.09 2.81
N ASP A 71 -10.93 -5.03 3.73
CA ASP A 71 -10.48 -4.74 5.08
C ASP A 71 -9.06 -4.13 5.04
N PRO A 72 -8.82 -2.99 5.71
CA PRO A 72 -7.49 -2.39 5.80
C PRO A 72 -6.39 -3.36 6.25
N ASP A 73 -6.66 -4.26 7.20
CA ASP A 73 -5.68 -5.21 7.71
C ASP A 73 -5.31 -6.29 6.69
N ILE A 74 -6.15 -6.57 5.69
CA ILE A 74 -5.76 -7.39 4.53
C ILE A 74 -4.68 -6.65 3.74
N ALA A 75 -4.85 -5.35 3.48
CA ALA A 75 -3.85 -4.55 2.78
C ALA A 75 -2.50 -4.49 3.51
N ARG A 76 -2.50 -4.58 4.84
CA ARG A 76 -1.27 -4.69 5.66
C ARG A 76 -0.43 -5.89 5.28
N VAL A 77 -1.05 -7.05 5.07
CA VAL A 77 -0.36 -8.29 4.71
C VAL A 77 0.32 -8.15 3.35
N PHE A 78 -0.37 -7.58 2.36
CA PHE A 78 0.21 -7.36 1.03
C PHE A 78 1.34 -6.33 1.05
N PHE A 79 1.23 -5.28 1.86
CA PHE A 79 2.32 -4.33 2.06
C PHE A 79 3.58 -5.02 2.62
N LEU A 80 3.44 -5.87 3.64
CA LEU A 80 4.57 -6.61 4.22
C LEU A 80 5.22 -7.53 3.19
N ALA A 81 4.42 -8.28 2.41
CA ALA A 81 4.95 -9.15 1.35
C ALA A 81 5.73 -8.36 0.28
N ALA A 82 5.22 -7.19 -0.13
CA ALA A 82 5.93 -6.32 -1.06
C ALA A 82 7.23 -5.75 -0.46
N TYR A 83 7.20 -5.40 0.83
CA TYR A 83 8.37 -4.91 1.56
C TYR A 83 9.46 -5.99 1.68
N GLU A 84 9.09 -7.23 1.98
CA GLU A 84 10.00 -8.38 2.01
C GLU A 84 10.65 -8.65 0.66
N ASP A 85 9.88 -8.65 -0.44
CA ASP A 85 10.42 -8.83 -1.79
C ASP A 85 11.40 -7.70 -2.16
N GLN A 86 11.07 -6.46 -1.82
CA GLN A 86 11.94 -5.30 -2.01
C GLN A 86 13.27 -5.43 -1.24
N LEU A 87 13.23 -5.94 0.01
CA LEU A 87 14.45 -6.20 0.79
C LEU A 87 15.28 -7.34 0.17
N ALA A 88 14.64 -8.43 -0.24
CA ALA A 88 15.30 -9.57 -0.87
C ALA A 88 15.99 -9.17 -2.19
N ARG A 89 15.38 -8.28 -2.97
CA ARG A 89 15.98 -7.73 -4.21
C ARG A 89 17.16 -6.81 -3.91
N ALA A 90 17.09 -5.99 -2.88
CA ALA A 90 18.19 -5.13 -2.47
C ALA A 90 19.44 -5.91 -2.05
N GLN A 91 19.27 -7.10 -1.46
CA GLN A 91 20.38 -7.97 -1.06
C GLN A 91 21.07 -8.68 -2.23
N LYS A 92 20.34 -8.94 -3.33
CA LYS A 92 20.88 -9.61 -4.53
C LYS A 92 21.68 -8.68 -5.47
N GLY A 93 21.63 -7.37 -5.23
CA GLY A 93 22.38 -6.36 -6.00
C GLY A 93 23.75 -6.02 -5.41
N HIS A 94 24.22 -6.79 -4.42
CA HIS A 94 25.57 -6.75 -3.83
C HIS A 94 26.31 -8.04 -4.19
#